data_AF-A0A3D4YZG0-F1
#
_entry.id   AF-A0A3D4YZG0-F1
#
_cell.length_a   1.000
_cell.length_b   1.000
_cell.length_c   1.000
_cell.angle_alpha   90.00
_cell.angle_beta   90.00
_cell.angle_gamma   90.00
#
_symmetry.space_group_name_H-M   'P 1'
#
loop_
_entity.id
_entity.type
_entity.pdbx_description
1 polymer ?
#
loop_
_entity_poly.entity_id
_entity_poly.type
_entity_poly.pdbx_seq_one_letter_code
_entity_poly.pdbx_strand_id
1 'polypeptide(L)' 'YNMSPDFRHSTSKEKRYILYGKSLENRILMIGFTMRRERIRIITARPASRKERQVYENEKKI' A
#
# COMPACT_ATOMS: atom_id res chain seq x y z
N TYR A 1 -0.41 -4.71 -8.69
CA TYR A 1 -0.32 -3.83 -7.50
C TYR A 1 1.16 -3.63 -7.22
N ASN A 2 1.57 -2.54 -6.59
CA ASN A 2 2.95 -2.37 -6.13
C ASN A 2 2.96 -2.43 -4.59
N MET A 3 3.87 -3.21 -4.00
CA MET A 3 3.98 -3.39 -2.55
C MET A 3 5.42 -3.17 -2.10
N SER A 4 5.60 -2.41 -1.02
CA SER A 4 6.90 -2.16 -0.42
C SER A 4 6.85 -2.22 1.11
N PRO A 5 7.98 -2.56 1.78
CA PRO A 5 8.07 -2.48 3.23
C PRO A 5 7.97 -1.03 3.71
N ASP A 6 7.23 -0.81 4.79
CA ASP A 6 7.14 0.48 5.47
C ASP A 6 8.14 0.56 6.62
N PHE A 7 9.39 0.85 6.30
CA PHE A 7 10.45 0.89 7.32
C PHE A 7 10.24 1.98 8.37
N ARG A 8 9.55 3.08 8.03
CA ARG A 8 9.33 4.21 8.95
C ARG A 8 8.30 3.87 10.03
N HIS A 9 7.29 3.08 9.68
CA HIS A 9 6.22 2.72 10.63
C HIS A 9 6.35 1.29 11.17
N SER A 10 7.33 0.52 10.70
CA SER A 10 7.61 -0.83 11.21
C SER A 10 8.39 -0.78 12.53
N THR A 11 8.14 -1.78 13.38
CA THR A 11 8.92 -2.03 14.60
C THR A 11 9.46 -3.47 14.56
N SER A 12 10.33 -3.82 15.52
CA SER A 12 10.83 -5.20 15.66
C SER A 12 9.70 -6.23 15.88
N LYS A 13 8.57 -5.82 16.44
CA LYS A 13 7.41 -6.69 16.73
C LYS A 13 6.29 -6.61 15.70
N GLU A 14 6.24 -5.56 14.89
CA GLU A 14 5.18 -5.34 13.89
C GLU A 14 5.76 -4.81 12.58
N LYS A 15 5.89 -5.69 11.59
CA LYS A 15 6.26 -5.31 10.22
C LYS A 15 5.05 -4.75 9.48
N ARG A 16 5.22 -3.59 8.89
CA ARG A 16 4.20 -2.89 8.10
C ARG A 16 4.59 -2.80 6.64
N TYR A 17 3.57 -2.73 5.81
CA TYR A 17 3.71 -2.71 4.36
C TYR A 17 2.77 -1.67 3.77
N ILE A 18 3.21 -1.08 2.66
CA ILE A 18 2.41 -0.20 1.83
C ILE A 18 2.12 -0.92 0.53
N LEU A 19 0.87 -0.90 0.11
CA LEU A 19 0.44 -1.39 -1.20
C LEU A 19 -0.33 -0.31 -1.94
N TYR A 20 0.01 -0.13 -3.21
CA TYR A 20 -0.75 0.67 -4.16
C TYR A 20 -1.50 -0.25 -5.12
N GLY A 21 -2.80 -0.01 -5.25
CA GLY A 21 -3.68 -0.82 -6.07
C GLY A 21 -4.82 0.00 -6.66
N LYS A 22 -5.42 -0.53 -7.72
CA LYS A 22 -6.60 0.06 -8.35
C LYS A 22 -7.84 -0.62 -7.78
N SER A 23 -8.80 0.17 -7.31
CA SER A 23 -10.10 -0.33 -6.86
C SER A 23 -11.00 -0.69 -8.04
N LEU A 24 -12.12 -1.37 -7.76
CA LEU A 24 -13.15 -1.69 -8.75
C LEU A 24 -13.74 -0.44 -9.41
N GLU A 25 -13.81 0.67 -8.67
CA GLU A 25 -14.26 1.98 -9.17
C GLU A 25 -13.13 2.78 -9.84
N ASN A 26 -12.05 2.12 -10.28
CA ASN A 26 -10.97 2.75 -11.02
C ASN A 26 -10.17 3.79 -10.20
N ARG A 27 -10.29 3.81 -8.87
CA ARG A 27 -9.55 4.72 -7.97
C ARG A 27 -8.25 4.06 -7.52
N ILE A 28 -7.13 4.78 -7.58
CA ILE A 28 -5.87 4.27 -6.99
C ILE A 28 -5.92 4.49 -5.49
N LEU A 29 -5.69 3.41 -4.74
CA LEU A 29 -5.67 3.38 -3.28
C LEU A 29 -4.25 3.13 -2.80
N MET A 30 -3.90 3.80 -1.70
CA MET A 30 -2.78 3.45 -0.85
C MET A 30 -3.33 2.68 0.36
N ILE A 31 -2.78 1.50 0.60
CA ILE A 31 -3.17 0.60 1.68
C ILE A 31 -1.96 0.34 2.55
N GLY A 32 -2.02 0.76 3.81
CA GLY A 32 -1.05 0.38 4.84
C GLY A 32 -1.60 -0.79 5.65
N PHE A 33 -0.83 -1.85 5.82
CA PHE A 33 -1.26 -3.04 6.54
C PHE A 33 -0.12 -3.76 7.26
N THR A 34 -0.48 -4.71 8.12
CA THR A 34 0.45 -5.62 8.79
C THR A 34 -0.06 -7.06 8.71
N MET A 35 0.85 -8.01 8.85
CA MET A 35 0.56 -9.44 8.95
C MET A 35 0.61 -9.84 10.42
N ARG A 36 -0.49 -10.39 10.95
CA ARG A 36 -0.55 -10.95 12.31
C ARG A 36 -1.01 -12.40 12.24
N ARG A 37 -0.12 -13.32 12.61
CA ARG A 37 -0.30 -14.77 12.35
C ARG A 37 -0.56 -14.98 10.86
N GLU A 38 -1.70 -15.59 10.51
CA GLU A 38 -2.11 -15.87 9.13
C GLU A 38 -3.15 -14.85 8.62
N ARG A 39 -3.30 -13.70 9.28
CA ARG A 39 -4.31 -12.68 8.92
C ARG A 39 -3.65 -11.36 8.53
N ILE A 40 -4.26 -10.69 7.55
CA ILE A 40 -3.95 -9.32 7.18
C ILE A 40 -4.79 -8.39 8.05
N ARG A 41 -4.15 -7.43 8.71
CA ARG A 41 -4.83 -6.30 9.36
C ARG A 41 -4.55 -5.03 8.56
N ILE A 42 -5.62 -4.45 8.02
CA ILE A 42 -5.56 -3.11 7.43
C ILE A 42 -5.37 -2.09 8.56
N ILE A 43 -4.40 -1.20 8.37
CA ILE A 43 -4.13 -0.08 9.27
C ILE A 43 -4.71 1.20 8.66
N THR A 44 -4.51 1.40 7.36
CA THR A 44 -5.07 2.51 6.61
C THR A 44 -5.41 2.09 5.19
N ALA A 45 -6.49 2.64 4.65
CA ALA A 45 -6.86 2.53 3.24
C ALA A 45 -7.43 3.88 2.81
N ARG A 46 -6.76 4.54 1.88
CA ARG A 46 -7.14 5.89 1.42
C ARG A 46 -6.91 6.04 -0.08
N PRO A 47 -7.56 7.02 -0.73
CA PRO A 47 -7.14 7.46 -2.05
C PRO A 47 -5.64 7.80 -2.05
N ALA A 48 -4.94 7.33 -3.08
CA ALA A 48 -3.58 7.74 -3.34
C ALA A 48 -3.57 9.25 -3.64
N SER A 49 -2.55 9.94 -3.15
CA SER A 49 -2.25 11.33 -3.49
C SER A 49 -1.84 11.45 -4.97
N ARG A 50 -1.80 12.67 -5.50
CA ARG A 50 -1.40 12.90 -6.90
C ARG A 50 -0.02 12.31 -7.23
N LYS A 51 0.96 12.51 -6.34
CA LYS A 51 2.33 11.97 -6.51
C LYS A 51 2.34 10.43 -6.50
N GLU A 52 1.64 9.82 -5.54
CA GLU A 52 1.54 8.36 -5.43
C GLU A 52 0.85 7.73 -6.65
N ARG A 53 -0.18 8.38 -7.21
CA ARG A 53 -0.83 7.95 -8.46
C ARG A 53 0.14 7.94 -9.63
N GLN A 54 0.90 9.02 -9.79
CA GLN A 54 1.86 9.15 -10.89
C GLN A 54 2.93 8.06 -10.83
N VAL A 55 3.46 7.76 -9.64
CA VAL A 55 4.41 6.65 -9.45
C VAL A 55 3.77 5.32 -9.86
N TYR A 56 2.58 5.02 -9.35
CA TYR A 56 1.86 3.78 -9.68
C TYR A 56 1.58 3.64 -11.19
N GLU A 57 1.22 4.72 -11.87
CA GLU A 57 0.95 4.72 -13.30
C GLU A 57 2.22 4.56 -14.13
N ASN A 58 3.34 5.16 -13.70
CA ASN A 58 4.63 5.04 -14.38
C ASN A 58 5.20 3.62 -14.26
N GLU A 59 5.06 2.98 -13.09
CA GLU A 59 5.45 1.58 -12.89
C GLU A 59 4.64 0.60 -13.75
N LYS A 60 3.43 0.98 -14.16
CA LYS A 60 2.58 0.18 -15.05
C LYS A 60 2.85 0.39 -16.55
N LYS A 61 3.70 1.35 -16.94
CA LYS A 61 3.97 1.69 -18.34
C LYS A 61 5.15 0.90 -18.95
N ILE A 62 5.55 -0.20 -18.32
CA ILE A 62 6.59 -1.13 -18.82
C ILE A 62 5.91 -2.41 -19.30
#